data_AF-M7TM36-F1
#
_entry.id   AF-M7TM36-F1
#
_cell.length_a   1.000
_cell.length_b   1.000
_cell.length_c   1.000
_cell.angle_alpha   90.00
_cell.angle_beta   90.00
_cell.angle_gamma   90.00
#
_symmetry.space_group_name_H-M   'P 1'
#
loop_
_entity.id
_entity.type
_entity.pdbx_description
1 polymer ?
#
loop_
_entity_poly.entity_id
_entity_poly.type
_entity_poly.pdbx_seq_one_letter_code
_entity_poly.pdbx_strand_id
1 'polypeptide(L)'
;MSDNVGLSTPRGSGTSGYVQRNLAHMRPRDRAAPYPPKDFDSLKHRQRQPDREILEHDRKREVEVKVFELRDQLEDEGIDEDEIDTRCDALREVLLAEMNSSSSSSSSRGGAGPVRKGLKPHQVHEMADAKIRESERLRSALRISKDYEEGGHWKRQEDRLKKALEREAVVAAADDHDRGRDDDEEEAESRGRRRD
;
A
#
# COMPACT_ATOMS: atom_id res chain seq x y z
N MET A 1 7.10 47.13 -1.24
CA MET A 1 7.10 47.95 -0.01
C MET A 1 8.02 47.25 0.99
N SER A 2 8.80 47.99 1.79
CA SER A 2 9.58 47.39 2.88
C SER A 2 8.61 46.82 3.92
N ASP A 3 8.81 45.57 4.34
CA ASP A 3 7.99 44.86 5.33
C ASP A 3 8.17 45.44 6.76
N ASN A 4 7.92 46.74 6.93
CA ASN A 4 8.26 47.50 8.14
C ASN A 4 9.74 47.37 8.57
N VAL A 5 10.65 47.15 7.62
CA VAL A 5 12.10 47.08 7.85
C VAL A 5 12.78 48.31 7.26
N GLY A 6 13.52 49.07 8.10
CA GLY A 6 14.27 50.26 7.69
C GLY A 6 13.94 51.52 8.49
N LEU A 7 14.42 52.66 8.01
CA LEU A 7 14.11 53.98 8.57
C LEU A 7 12.84 54.55 7.91
N SER A 8 12.04 55.29 8.69
CA SER A 8 10.85 56.00 8.15
C SER A 8 11.24 57.10 7.18
N THR A 9 12.33 57.82 7.46
CA THR A 9 12.95 58.78 6.56
C THR A 9 14.49 58.72 6.68
N PRO A 10 15.26 58.85 5.58
CA PRO A 10 16.73 58.91 5.64
C PRO A 10 17.28 60.23 6.22
N ARG A 11 16.44 61.28 6.32
CA ARG A 11 16.84 62.61 6.77
C ARG A 11 17.18 62.59 8.26
N GLY A 12 18.36 63.10 8.63
CA GLY A 12 18.84 63.12 10.02
C GLY A 12 19.59 61.85 10.45
N SER A 13 19.51 60.75 9.70
CA SER A 13 20.28 59.53 9.99
C SER A 13 21.75 59.60 9.52
N GLY A 14 22.09 60.56 8.65
CA GLY A 14 23.45 60.69 8.10
C GLY A 14 23.85 59.56 7.13
N THR A 15 22.89 58.76 6.66
CA THR A 15 23.12 57.66 5.71
C THR A 15 22.20 57.79 4.49
N SER A 16 22.43 56.98 3.45
CA SER A 16 21.62 56.97 2.23
C SER A 16 20.23 56.34 2.40
N GLY A 17 19.93 55.71 3.55
CA GLY A 17 18.67 54.99 3.77
C GLY A 17 18.54 53.69 2.99
N TYR A 18 19.63 53.18 2.39
CA TYR A 18 19.61 51.92 1.65
C TYR A 18 19.55 50.71 2.60
N VAL A 19 18.51 49.88 2.44
CA VAL A 19 18.28 48.69 3.28
C VAL A 19 18.62 47.44 2.48
N GLN A 20 19.60 46.66 2.96
CA GLN A 20 19.98 45.37 2.37
C GLN A 20 19.34 44.21 3.15
N ARG A 21 18.86 43.20 2.43
CA ARG A 21 18.41 41.94 3.05
C ARG A 21 19.60 41.19 3.64
N ASN A 22 19.45 40.63 4.84
CA ASN A 22 20.46 39.77 5.42
C ASN A 22 20.48 38.41 4.69
N LEU A 23 21.61 38.08 4.05
CA LEU A 23 21.81 36.80 3.33
C LEU A 23 21.96 35.60 4.27
N ALA A 24 22.45 35.82 5.49
CA ALA A 24 22.62 34.79 6.50
C ALA A 24 21.34 34.55 7.33
N HIS A 25 20.31 35.38 7.16
CA HIS A 25 19.04 35.19 7.86
C HIS A 25 18.28 34.01 7.27
N MET A 26 18.41 32.86 7.91
CA MET A 26 17.61 31.67 7.61
C MET A 26 16.18 31.91 8.09
N ARG A 27 15.27 32.25 7.16
CA ARG A 27 13.83 32.26 7.45
C ARG A 27 13.47 30.87 7.98
N PRO A 28 12.82 30.75 9.15
CA PRO A 28 12.17 29.52 9.54
C PRO A 28 11.25 29.14 8.38
N ARG A 29 11.54 28.03 7.69
CA ARG A 29 10.57 27.44 6.77
C ARG A 29 9.29 27.27 7.58
N ASP A 30 8.15 27.61 7.01
CA ASP A 30 6.87 27.09 7.46
C ASP A 30 6.95 25.56 7.35
N ARG A 31 7.52 24.96 8.38
CA ARG A 31 7.46 23.54 8.62
C ARG A 31 6.02 23.34 9.04
N ALA A 32 5.15 23.20 8.05
CA ALA A 32 4.11 22.20 8.11
C ALA A 32 4.81 20.86 8.38
N ALA A 33 5.10 20.67 9.67
CA ALA A 33 5.40 19.48 10.43
C ALA A 33 6.53 18.53 9.96
N PRO A 34 7.51 18.21 10.83
CA PRO A 34 8.13 16.89 10.87
C PRO A 34 7.27 15.90 11.68
N TYR A 35 5.94 16.01 11.62
CA TYR A 35 5.08 14.94 12.14
C TYR A 35 4.88 13.91 11.03
N PRO A 36 4.83 12.62 11.36
CA PRO A 36 4.33 11.62 10.42
C PRO A 36 3.01 12.11 9.82
N PRO A 37 2.73 11.82 8.55
CA PRO A 37 1.46 12.20 7.91
C PRO A 37 0.30 11.87 8.85
N LYS A 38 -0.66 12.79 8.97
CA LYS A 38 -1.83 12.67 9.89
C LYS A 38 -2.59 11.35 9.71
N ASP A 39 -2.43 10.74 8.54
CA ASP A 39 -3.04 9.47 8.17
C ASP A 39 -2.05 8.32 8.46
N PHE A 40 -2.29 7.59 9.55
CA PHE A 40 -1.60 6.33 9.87
C PHE A 40 -1.61 5.33 8.71
N ASP A 41 -2.61 5.42 7.82
CA ASP A 41 -2.74 4.56 6.65
C ASP A 41 -1.63 4.79 5.60
N SER A 42 -1.10 6.01 5.51
CA SER A 42 0.00 6.34 4.59
C SER A 42 1.36 5.82 5.05
N LEU A 43 1.50 5.45 6.33
CA LEU A 43 2.70 4.82 6.88
C LEU A 43 2.74 3.31 6.64
N LYS A 44 1.63 2.70 6.23
CA LYS A 44 1.59 1.26 5.94
C LYS A 44 2.44 0.95 4.72
N HIS A 45 3.28 -0.08 4.81
CA HIS A 45 4.09 -0.52 3.69
C HIS A 45 3.19 -1.08 2.58
N ARG A 46 2.99 -0.30 1.51
CA ARG A 46 2.24 -0.74 0.34
C ARG A 46 3.19 -1.38 -0.67
N GLN A 47 2.93 -2.64 -0.98
CA GLN A 47 3.64 -3.32 -2.06
C GLN A 47 3.37 -2.61 -3.39
N ARG A 48 4.43 -2.32 -4.15
CA ARG A 48 4.31 -1.74 -5.50
C ARG A 48 3.59 -2.74 -6.40
N GLN A 49 2.50 -2.31 -7.00
CA GLN A 49 1.75 -3.14 -7.92
C GLN A 49 2.46 -3.16 -9.28
N PRO A 50 2.53 -4.33 -9.95
CA PRO A 50 3.01 -4.41 -11.32
C PRO A 50 2.00 -3.78 -12.27
N ASP A 51 2.50 -3.09 -13.30
CA ASP A 51 1.66 -2.49 -14.33
C ASP A 51 1.40 -3.53 -15.42
N ARG A 52 0.11 -3.80 -15.69
CA ARG A 52 -0.30 -4.83 -16.65
C ARG A 52 0.16 -4.52 -18.07
N GLU A 53 0.10 -3.26 -18.47
CA GLU A 53 0.53 -2.80 -19.80
C GLU A 53 2.01 -3.06 -20.03
N ILE A 54 2.86 -2.84 -19.01
CA ILE A 54 4.30 -3.10 -19.12
C ILE A 54 4.57 -4.61 -19.23
N LEU A 55 3.86 -5.44 -18.45
CA LEU A 55 3.99 -6.90 -18.55
C LEU A 55 3.54 -7.44 -19.91
N GLU A 56 2.47 -6.88 -20.48
CA GLU A 56 2.00 -7.24 -21.82
C GLU A 56 2.97 -6.78 -22.92
N HIS A 57 3.54 -5.59 -22.76
CA HIS A 57 4.55 -5.06 -23.65
C HIS A 57 5.81 -5.95 -23.66
N ASP A 58 6.30 -6.36 -22.50
CA ASP A 58 7.47 -7.24 -22.41
C ASP A 58 7.21 -8.61 -23.06
N ARG A 59 5.99 -9.17 -22.91
CA ARG A 59 5.59 -10.41 -23.61
C ARG A 59 5.56 -10.24 -25.13
N LYS A 60 5.00 -9.14 -25.64
CA LYS A 60 4.99 -8.84 -27.08
C LYS A 60 6.42 -8.64 -27.59
N ARG A 61 7.27 -7.96 -26.81
CA ARG A 61 8.69 -7.78 -27.14
C ARG A 61 9.42 -9.13 -27.23
N GLU A 62 9.13 -10.09 -26.36
CA GLU A 62 9.69 -11.44 -26.45
C GLU A 62 9.31 -12.13 -27.78
N VAL A 63 8.10 -11.91 -28.30
CA VAL A 63 7.68 -12.41 -29.62
C VAL A 63 8.46 -11.73 -30.74
N GLU A 64 8.52 -10.40 -30.74
CA GLU A 64 9.22 -9.65 -31.78
C GLU A 64 10.72 -9.92 -31.80
N VAL A 65 11.35 -10.17 -30.65
CA VAL A 65 12.76 -10.60 -30.58
C VAL A 65 12.97 -11.92 -31.31
N LYS A 66 12.06 -12.91 -31.16
CA LYS A 66 12.17 -14.19 -31.88
C LYS A 66 11.94 -14.03 -33.38
N VAL A 67 11.02 -13.16 -33.79
CA VAL A 67 10.80 -12.83 -35.20
C VAL A 67 12.06 -12.17 -35.78
N PHE A 68 12.68 -11.27 -35.03
CA PHE A 68 13.93 -10.61 -35.41
C PHE A 68 15.09 -11.60 -35.52
N GLU A 69 15.24 -12.53 -34.57
CA GLU A 69 16.24 -13.61 -34.63
C GLU A 69 16.06 -14.50 -35.87
N LEU A 70 14.82 -14.82 -36.25
CA LEU A 70 14.55 -15.57 -37.49
C LEU A 70 14.95 -14.75 -38.72
N ARG A 71 14.61 -13.46 -38.74
CA ARG A 71 14.97 -12.57 -39.83
C ARG A 71 16.49 -12.53 -40.04
N ASP A 72 17.26 -12.29 -38.98
CA ASP A 72 18.73 -12.28 -39.03
C ASP A 72 19.27 -13.60 -39.62
N GLN A 73 18.70 -14.75 -39.22
CA GLN A 73 19.11 -16.06 -39.74
C GLN A 73 18.82 -16.21 -41.24
N LEU A 74 17.64 -15.78 -41.71
CA LEU A 74 17.27 -15.90 -43.12
C LEU A 74 18.04 -14.91 -44.02
N GLU A 75 18.39 -13.73 -43.48
CA GLU A 75 19.26 -12.77 -44.15
C GLU A 75 20.69 -13.32 -44.30
N ASP A 76 21.25 -13.98 -43.27
CA ASP A 76 22.54 -14.67 -43.32
C ASP A 76 22.54 -15.84 -44.32
N GLU A 77 21.41 -16.51 -44.49
CA GLU A 77 21.21 -17.59 -45.48
C GLU A 77 21.07 -17.06 -46.93
N GLY A 78 20.89 -15.75 -47.12
CA GLY A 78 20.79 -15.11 -48.44
C GLY A 78 19.46 -15.34 -49.16
N ILE A 79 18.36 -15.49 -48.40
CA ILE A 79 17.00 -15.67 -48.94
C ILE A 79 16.43 -14.32 -49.41
N ASP A 80 15.51 -14.34 -50.38
CA ASP A 80 14.84 -13.14 -50.89
C ASP A 80 13.97 -12.46 -49.81
N GLU A 81 13.96 -11.12 -49.79
CA GLU A 81 13.26 -10.30 -48.79
C GLU A 81 11.76 -10.65 -48.67
N ASP A 82 11.08 -10.90 -49.79
CA ASP A 82 9.65 -11.27 -49.80
C ASP A 82 9.38 -12.62 -49.11
N GLU A 83 10.30 -13.58 -49.24
CA GLU A 83 10.20 -14.89 -48.58
C GLU A 83 10.56 -14.80 -47.09
N ILE A 84 11.46 -13.88 -46.74
CA ILE A 84 11.78 -13.57 -45.33
C ILE A 84 10.56 -13.02 -44.61
N ASP A 85 9.88 -12.02 -45.21
CA ASP A 85 8.71 -11.38 -44.61
C ASP A 85 7.55 -12.36 -44.40
N THR A 86 7.26 -13.20 -45.39
CA THR A 86 6.20 -14.22 -45.28
C THR A 86 6.47 -15.26 -44.19
N ARG A 87 7.73 -15.70 -44.04
CA ARG A 87 8.12 -16.62 -42.95
C ARG A 87 8.07 -15.93 -41.57
N CYS A 88 8.49 -14.67 -41.49
CA CYS A 88 8.43 -13.87 -40.27
C CYS A 88 7.00 -13.63 -39.80
N ASP A 89 6.10 -13.28 -40.72
CA ASP A 89 4.68 -13.06 -40.40
C ASP A 89 3.98 -14.35 -39.96
N ALA A 90 4.26 -15.47 -40.63
CA ALA A 90 3.75 -16.78 -40.20
C ALA A 90 4.21 -17.12 -38.78
N LEU A 91 5.49 -16.89 -38.46
CA LEU A 91 6.02 -17.12 -37.11
C LEU A 91 5.41 -16.14 -36.09
N ARG A 92 5.19 -14.87 -36.45
CA ARG A 92 4.52 -13.87 -35.61
C ARG A 92 3.11 -14.33 -35.23
N GLU A 93 2.31 -14.79 -36.18
CA GLU A 93 0.95 -15.27 -35.91
C GLU A 93 0.93 -16.48 -34.98
N VAL A 94 1.82 -17.45 -35.21
CA VAL A 94 1.94 -18.66 -34.37
C VAL A 94 2.30 -18.29 -32.93
N LEU A 95 3.30 -17.42 -32.74
CA LEU A 95 3.74 -17.02 -31.40
C LEU A 95 2.71 -16.16 -30.67
N LEU A 96 1.97 -15.30 -31.37
CA LEU A 96 0.87 -14.54 -30.78
C LEU A 96 -0.28 -15.45 -30.37
N ALA A 97 -0.60 -16.48 -31.14
CA ALA A 97 -1.60 -17.48 -30.78
C ALA A 97 -1.19 -18.32 -29.56
N GLU A 98 0.09 -18.73 -29.49
CA GLU A 98 0.65 -19.43 -28.32
C GLU A 98 0.65 -18.53 -27.07
N MET A 99 0.98 -17.24 -27.21
CA MET A 99 0.92 -16.27 -26.11
C MET A 99 -0.52 -16.09 -25.59
N ASN A 100 -1.50 -15.95 -26.48
CA ASN A 100 -2.89 -15.78 -26.10
C ASN A 100 -3.48 -17.05 -25.47
N SER A 101 -3.15 -18.23 -26.00
CA SER A 101 -3.59 -19.53 -25.43
C SER A 101 -2.92 -19.87 -24.09
N SER A 102 -1.65 -19.52 -23.89
CA SER A 102 -0.96 -19.65 -22.60
C SER A 102 -1.50 -18.68 -21.54
N SER A 103 -1.90 -17.47 -21.94
CA SER A 103 -2.56 -16.52 -21.03
C SER A 103 -3.93 -17.01 -20.54
N SER A 104 -4.73 -17.62 -21.41
CA SER A 104 -6.05 -18.14 -21.05
C SER A 104 -5.96 -19.41 -20.19
N SER A 105 -5.03 -20.31 -20.48
CA SER A 105 -4.83 -21.54 -19.70
C SER A 105 -4.23 -21.29 -18.30
N SER A 106 -3.33 -20.31 -18.15
CA SER A 106 -2.74 -19.92 -16.86
C SER A 106 -3.72 -19.23 -15.90
N SER A 107 -4.86 -18.74 -16.39
CA SER A 107 -5.95 -18.23 -15.54
C SER A 107 -6.74 -19.34 -14.84
N SER A 108 -6.69 -20.58 -15.34
CA SER A 108 -7.52 -21.71 -14.85
C SER A 108 -6.78 -22.70 -13.95
N ARG A 109 -5.45 -22.70 -13.96
CA ARG A 109 -4.62 -23.52 -13.08
C ARG A 109 -3.66 -22.57 -12.38
N GLY A 110 -3.75 -22.46 -11.06
CA GLY A 110 -2.74 -21.85 -10.19
C GLY A 110 -1.39 -22.61 -10.17
N GLY A 111 -1.04 -23.24 -11.29
CA GLY A 111 0.20 -23.95 -11.52
C GLY A 111 1.26 -22.96 -11.93
N ALA A 112 2.35 -22.97 -11.18
CA ALA A 112 3.61 -22.31 -11.46
C ALA A 112 3.88 -22.21 -12.97
N GLY A 113 3.70 -21.00 -13.52
CA GLY A 113 4.32 -20.65 -14.80
C GLY A 113 5.83 -20.87 -14.69
N PRO A 114 6.52 -21.06 -15.84
CA PRO A 114 7.95 -21.33 -15.85
C PRO A 114 8.65 -20.28 -14.97
N VAL A 115 9.45 -20.76 -14.02
CA VAL A 115 10.31 -19.92 -13.20
C VAL A 115 11.14 -19.10 -14.17
N ARG A 116 10.77 -17.82 -14.37
CA ARG A 116 11.51 -16.90 -15.24
C ARG A 116 12.90 -16.81 -14.64
N LYS A 117 13.83 -17.55 -15.25
CA LYS A 117 15.15 -17.82 -14.71
C LYS A 117 15.93 -16.51 -14.69
N GLY A 118 16.18 -15.99 -13.48
CA GLY A 118 16.99 -14.79 -13.26
C GLY A 118 16.42 -13.55 -13.92
N LEU A 119 15.36 -12.97 -13.34
CA LEU A 119 14.88 -11.65 -13.71
C LEU A 119 16.05 -10.64 -13.66
N LYS A 120 16.19 -9.85 -14.72
CA LYS A 120 17.22 -8.82 -14.82
C LYS A 120 16.88 -7.68 -13.85
N PRO A 121 17.88 -6.94 -13.33
CA PRO A 121 17.64 -5.88 -12.35
C PRO A 121 16.73 -4.75 -12.85
N HIS A 122 16.59 -4.57 -14.17
CA HIS A 122 15.72 -3.57 -14.78
C HIS A 122 14.27 -4.04 -14.96
N GLN A 123 13.95 -5.32 -14.79
CA GLN A 123 12.61 -5.88 -14.96
C GLN A 123 11.77 -5.71 -13.68
N VAL A 124 11.55 -4.45 -13.27
CA VAL A 124 10.96 -4.11 -11.96
C VAL A 124 9.54 -4.63 -11.81
N HIS A 125 8.72 -4.57 -12.87
CA HIS A 125 7.33 -5.01 -12.83
C HIS A 125 7.22 -6.53 -12.78
N GLU A 126 8.07 -7.25 -13.52
CA GLU A 126 8.13 -8.71 -13.44
C GLU A 126 8.64 -9.19 -12.07
N MET A 127 9.63 -8.51 -11.49
CA MET A 127 10.08 -8.78 -10.12
C MET A 127 8.97 -8.53 -9.10
N ALA A 128 8.17 -7.47 -9.27
CA ALA A 128 7.04 -7.18 -8.41
C ALA A 128 5.95 -8.26 -8.52
N ASP A 129 5.58 -8.66 -9.74
CA ASP A 129 4.61 -9.73 -10.00
C ASP A 129 5.07 -11.08 -9.42
N ALA A 130 6.34 -11.45 -9.63
CA ALA A 130 6.94 -12.65 -9.06
C ALA A 130 6.93 -12.61 -7.53
N LYS A 131 7.31 -11.48 -6.92
CA LYS A 131 7.33 -11.32 -5.46
C LYS A 131 5.94 -11.38 -4.84
N ILE A 132 4.92 -10.81 -5.51
CA ILE A 132 3.52 -10.92 -5.06
C ILE A 132 3.09 -12.38 -5.08
N ARG A 133 3.35 -13.12 -6.16
CA ARG A 133 3.02 -14.55 -6.26
C ARG A 133 3.74 -15.40 -5.22
N GLU A 134 5.03 -15.16 -5.00
CA GLU A 134 5.79 -15.84 -3.95
C GLU A 134 5.24 -15.53 -2.56
N SER A 135 4.91 -14.26 -2.29
CA SER A 135 4.32 -13.83 -1.02
C SER A 135 2.94 -14.46 -0.81
N GLU A 136 2.11 -14.59 -1.85
CA GLU A 136 0.83 -15.28 -1.79
C GLU A 136 0.98 -16.78 -1.55
N ARG A 137 1.96 -17.42 -2.19
CA ARG A 137 2.29 -18.82 -1.97
C ARG A 137 2.76 -19.06 -0.53
N LEU A 138 3.61 -18.18 -0.01
CA LEU A 138 4.08 -18.22 1.38
C LEU A 138 2.94 -17.98 2.37
N ARG A 139 2.06 -17.00 2.10
CA ARG A 139 0.85 -16.73 2.89
C ARG A 139 -0.03 -17.97 2.99
N SER A 140 -0.29 -18.62 1.86
CA SER A 140 -1.06 -19.87 1.79
C SER A 140 -0.39 -21.00 2.56
N ALA A 141 0.93 -21.17 2.40
CA ALA A 141 1.69 -22.20 3.10
C ALA A 141 1.65 -22.03 4.64
N LEU A 142 1.71 -20.78 5.11
CA LEU A 142 1.57 -20.42 6.52
C LEU A 142 0.12 -20.44 7.02
N ARG A 143 -0.85 -20.84 6.18
CA ARG A 143 -2.29 -20.86 6.49
C ARG A 143 -2.82 -19.49 6.95
N ILE A 144 -2.22 -18.41 6.47
CA ILE A 144 -2.69 -17.05 6.74
C ILE A 144 -3.84 -16.75 5.78
N SER A 145 -4.98 -16.32 6.32
CA SER A 145 -6.17 -15.96 5.54
C SER A 145 -5.88 -14.78 4.60
N LYS A 146 -6.61 -14.71 3.48
CA LYS A 146 -6.53 -13.55 2.56
C LYS A 146 -6.95 -12.26 3.25
N ASP A 147 -7.91 -12.34 4.16
CA ASP A 147 -8.46 -11.21 4.91
C ASP A 147 -7.70 -10.96 6.22
N TYR A 148 -6.44 -11.41 6.31
CA TYR A 148 -5.62 -11.17 7.48
C TYR A 148 -5.23 -9.68 7.55
N GLU A 149 -5.79 -8.99 8.54
CA GLU A 149 -5.39 -7.62 8.87
C GLU A 149 -4.27 -7.62 9.90
N GLU A 150 -3.20 -6.89 9.58
CA GLU A 150 -2.11 -6.66 10.53
C GLU A 150 -2.65 -6.01 11.81
N GLY A 151 -2.34 -6.63 12.95
CA GLY A 151 -2.83 -6.23 14.25
C GLY A 151 -4.29 -6.56 14.55
N GLY A 152 -5.02 -7.23 13.65
CA GLY A 152 -6.36 -7.74 13.91
C GLY A 152 -6.41 -8.77 15.04
N HIS A 153 -5.29 -9.43 15.36
CA HIS A 153 -5.21 -10.28 16.55
C HIS A 153 -5.25 -9.46 17.85
N TRP A 154 -4.47 -8.37 17.96
CA TRP A 154 -4.47 -7.50 19.15
C TRP A 154 -5.79 -6.76 19.33
N LYS A 155 -6.37 -6.20 18.25
CA LYS A 155 -7.69 -5.56 18.31
C LYS A 155 -8.78 -6.50 18.83
N ARG A 156 -8.81 -7.75 18.34
CA ARG A 156 -9.76 -8.77 18.85
C ARG A 156 -9.52 -9.11 20.32
N GLN A 157 -8.28 -9.01 20.80
CA GLN A 157 -7.95 -9.23 22.21
C GLN A 157 -8.41 -8.06 23.08
N GLU A 158 -8.15 -6.83 22.64
CA GLU A 158 -8.61 -5.60 23.29
C GLU A 158 -10.14 -5.54 23.36
N ASP A 159 -10.83 -5.85 22.27
CA ASP A 159 -12.30 -5.90 22.23
C ASP A 159 -12.85 -6.96 23.18
N ARG A 160 -12.20 -8.13 23.29
CA ARG A 160 -12.58 -9.17 24.26
C ARG A 160 -12.40 -8.70 25.70
N LEU A 161 -11.27 -8.06 26.00
CA LEU A 161 -10.98 -7.48 27.32
C LEU A 161 -11.99 -6.40 27.68
N LYS A 162 -12.25 -5.46 26.76
CA LYS A 162 -13.21 -4.38 26.96
C LYS A 162 -14.62 -4.92 27.19
N LYS A 163 -15.04 -5.93 26.42
CA LYS A 163 -16.34 -6.59 26.58
C LYS A 163 -16.43 -7.39 27.89
N ALA A 164 -15.32 -7.96 28.37
CA ALA A 164 -15.28 -8.61 29.67
C ALA A 164 -15.44 -7.59 30.80
N LEU A 165 -14.73 -6.45 30.72
CA LEU A 165 -14.83 -5.36 31.68
C LEU A 165 -16.24 -4.73 31.71
N GLU A 166 -16.87 -4.52 30.55
CA GLU A 166 -18.26 -4.05 30.48
C GLU A 166 -19.23 -5.03 31.14
N ARG A 167 -19.05 -6.34 30.92
CA ARG A 167 -19.88 -7.35 31.58
C ARG A 167 -19.69 -7.35 33.09
N GLU A 168 -18.45 -7.23 33.56
CA GLU A 168 -18.14 -7.13 34.98
C GLU A 168 -18.76 -5.87 35.60
N ALA A 169 -18.71 -4.73 34.90
CA ALA A 169 -19.35 -3.49 35.34
C ALA A 169 -20.89 -3.61 35.40
N VAL A 170 -21.51 -4.29 34.44
CA VAL A 170 -22.97 -4.54 34.45
C VAL A 170 -23.37 -5.47 35.60
N VAL A 171 -22.59 -6.51 35.88
CA VAL A 171 -22.84 -7.40 37.03
C VAL A 171 -22.66 -6.65 38.35
N ALA A 172 -21.59 -5.87 38.49
CA ALA A 172 -21.36 -5.07 39.69
C ALA A 172 -22.47 -4.03 39.93
N ALA A 173 -22.97 -3.38 38.87
CA ALA A 173 -24.09 -2.44 38.97
C ALA A 173 -25.42 -3.13 39.33
N ALA A 174 -25.63 -4.37 38.88
CA ALA A 174 -26.80 -5.17 39.26
C ALA A 174 -26.72 -5.60 40.73
N ASP A 175 -25.55 -6.02 41.20
CA ASP A 175 -25.32 -6.37 42.61
C ASP A 175 -25.49 -5.17 43.55
N ASP A 176 -25.01 -3.97 43.16
CA ASP A 176 -25.20 -2.74 43.95
C ASP A 176 -26.68 -2.30 43.99
N HIS A 177 -27.43 -2.49 42.89
CA HIS A 177 -28.87 -2.22 42.88
C HIS A 177 -29.66 -3.19 43.76
N ASP A 178 -29.27 -4.47 43.79
CA ASP A 178 -29.92 -5.47 44.65
C ASP A 178 -29.67 -5.17 46.14
N ARG A 179 -28.41 -4.86 46.51
CA ARG A 179 -28.07 -4.45 47.89
C ARG A 179 -28.81 -3.19 48.33
N GLY A 180 -28.89 -2.17 47.47
CA GLY A 180 -29.63 -0.95 47.79
C GLY A 180 -31.13 -1.20 47.99
N ARG A 181 -31.70 -2.16 47.25
CA ARG A 181 -33.10 -2.56 47.41
C ARG A 181 -33.35 -3.30 48.73
N ASP A 182 -32.43 -4.17 49.14
CA ASP A 182 -32.49 -4.85 50.43
C ASP A 182 -32.35 -3.88 51.60
N ASP A 183 -31.44 -2.90 51.50
CA ASP A 183 -31.25 -1.84 52.51
C ASP A 183 -32.51 -0.95 52.64
N ASP A 184 -33.13 -0.58 51.52
CA ASP A 184 -34.39 0.20 51.51
C ASP A 184 -35.57 -0.60 52.12
N GLU A 185 -35.64 -1.91 51.88
CA GLU A 185 -36.65 -2.79 52.49
C GLU A 185 -36.43 -2.91 54.02
N GLU A 186 -35.20 -3.09 54.49
CA GLU A 186 -34.88 -3.07 55.93
C GLU A 186 -35.20 -1.72 56.60
N GLU A 187 -34.92 -0.60 55.92
CA GLU A 187 -35.23 0.72 56.47
C GLU A 187 -36.76 0.94 56.56
N ALA A 188 -37.51 0.46 55.56
CA ALA A 188 -38.97 0.51 55.58
C ALA A 188 -39.57 -0.35 56.71
N GLU A 189 -39.05 -1.57 56.91
CA GLU A 189 -39.49 -2.44 58.00
C GLU A 189 -39.19 -1.85 59.39
N SER A 190 -37.99 -1.30 59.57
CA SER A 190 -37.57 -0.70 60.84
C SER A 190 -38.32 0.60 61.15
N ARG A 191 -38.70 1.38 60.12
CA ARG A 191 -39.62 2.53 60.26
C ARG A 191 -41.05 2.11 60.58
N GLY A 192 -41.53 0.98 60.04
CA GLY A 192 -42.84 0.41 60.35
C GLY A 192 -42.96 -0.04 61.80
N ARG A 193 -41.95 -0.73 62.34
CA ARG A 193 -41.92 -1.21 63.74
C ARG A 193 -41.83 -0.11 64.79
N ARG A 194 -41.49 1.13 64.42
CA ARG A 194 -41.44 2.29 65.33
C ARG A 194 -42.78 3.03 65.45
N ARG A 195 -43.80 2.63 64.68
CA ARG A 195 -45.11 3.30 64.62
C ARG A 195 -46.24 2.57 65.35
N ASP A 196 -46.00 1.38 65.87
CA ASP A 196 -46.91 0.62 66.76
C ASP A 196 -46.45 0.71 68.22
#